data_AF-A0A180GPE0-F1
#
_entry.id   AF-A0A180GPE0-F1
#
_cell.length_a   1.000
_cell.length_b   1.000
_cell.length_c   1.000
_cell.angle_alpha   90.00
_cell.angle_beta   90.00
_cell.angle_gamma   90.00
#
_symmetry.space_group_name_H-M   'P 1'
#
loop_
_entity.id
_entity.type
_entity.pdbx_description
1 polymer ?
#
loop_
_entity_poly.entity_id
_entity_poly.type
_entity_poly.pdbx_seq_one_letter_code
_entity_poly.pdbx_strand_id
1 'polypeptide(L)'
;MSRPHRQPPISQPAQSSSSAALQNPPAGGPNQPKRSRPSANEKVYQELRSKSALRRSSMDPNNNSQTQEADVTRFDVHDPAYRPQSVYVFPFGEDSSDETLRAMIESVLRDGIMITACRPPLRLVSFDMEWTTDHRARKPRPTSLIQICGQSITLIIQLVHIQRPKWHLHVLPTPIAEFLRDPFVVKFGVGISGDADKLARDRFTDPTGSKVYLNAFLELLDVAKLIDPTAREDIPADNFSLQRFVARYLEQFLPKTKSVVTSNWESSYLSPTQLSYAAGDVVSAMRVYLKLYMLPAHHPRFMPPIRYAAPHTM
;
A
#
# COMPACT_ATOMS: atom_id res chain seq x y z
N MET A 1 -88.60 -30.51 -27.24
CA MET A 1 -89.43 -30.22 -26.06
C MET A 1 -88.96 -31.10 -24.91
N SER A 2 -89.07 -30.60 -23.67
CA SER A 2 -88.73 -31.24 -22.38
C SER A 2 -87.33 -30.96 -21.81
N ARG A 3 -87.24 -29.82 -21.09
CA ARG A 3 -86.59 -29.76 -19.75
C ARG A 3 -87.52 -30.46 -18.74
N PRO A 4 -87.04 -31.11 -17.66
CA PRO A 4 -86.63 -30.44 -16.40
C PRO A 4 -85.48 -31.23 -15.70
N HIS A 5 -84.90 -30.93 -14.52
CA HIS A 5 -85.22 -30.08 -13.38
C HIS A 5 -83.91 -29.65 -12.70
N ARG A 6 -83.88 -28.42 -12.18
CA ARG A 6 -82.86 -27.90 -11.26
C ARG A 6 -83.11 -28.43 -9.85
N GLN A 7 -82.05 -28.81 -9.14
CA GLN A 7 -81.92 -28.67 -7.69
C GLN A 7 -80.77 -27.69 -7.38
N PRO A 8 -80.88 -26.83 -6.34
CA PRO A 8 -79.89 -25.82 -6.04
C PRO A 8 -78.79 -26.39 -5.11
N PRO A 9 -77.51 -26.02 -5.30
CA PRO A 9 -76.49 -26.32 -4.30
C PRO A 9 -76.42 -25.23 -3.22
N ILE A 10 -76.19 -25.76 -2.03
CA ILE A 10 -76.05 -25.14 -0.71
C ILE A 10 -74.97 -24.05 -0.69
N SER A 11 -75.29 -22.93 -0.05
CA SER A 11 -74.38 -21.84 0.29
C SER A 11 -73.42 -22.25 1.41
N GLN A 12 -72.11 -22.13 1.16
CA GLN A 12 -71.07 -22.08 2.20
C GLN A 12 -70.13 -20.89 1.96
N PRO A 13 -69.58 -20.29 3.03
CA PRO A 13 -69.19 -18.89 3.06
C PRO A 13 -67.85 -18.60 2.37
N ALA A 14 -67.77 -17.39 1.82
CA ALA A 14 -66.59 -16.82 1.18
C ALA A 14 -65.39 -16.76 2.15
N GLN A 15 -64.33 -17.48 1.82
CA GLN A 15 -63.00 -17.24 2.37
C GLN A 15 -62.34 -16.14 1.53
N SER A 16 -62.20 -14.96 2.11
CA SER A 16 -61.39 -13.87 1.57
C SER A 16 -59.91 -14.24 1.69
N SER A 17 -59.31 -14.68 0.59
CA SER A 17 -57.86 -14.80 0.47
C SER A 17 -57.25 -13.39 0.40
N SER A 18 -56.81 -12.87 1.54
CA SER A 18 -55.98 -11.67 1.62
C SER A 18 -54.60 -11.97 1.05
N SER A 19 -54.36 -11.54 -0.18
CA SER A 19 -53.02 -11.41 -0.74
C SER A 19 -52.25 -10.35 0.05
N ALA A 20 -51.41 -10.80 0.98
CA ALA A 20 -50.45 -9.95 1.69
C ALA A 20 -49.37 -9.51 0.70
N ALA A 21 -49.55 -8.31 0.14
CA ALA A 21 -48.50 -7.60 -0.57
C ALA A 21 -47.33 -7.38 0.41
N LEU A 22 -46.15 -7.88 0.03
CA LEU A 22 -44.86 -7.54 0.65
C LEU A 22 -44.74 -6.02 0.71
N GLN A 23 -44.93 -5.46 1.91
CA GLN A 23 -44.66 -4.06 2.18
C GLN A 23 -43.15 -3.84 2.03
N ASN A 24 -42.78 -3.04 1.03
CA ASN A 24 -41.45 -2.44 0.96
C ASN A 24 -41.17 -1.71 2.29
N PRO A 25 -39.94 -1.75 2.82
CA PRO A 25 -39.59 -1.03 4.03
C PRO A 25 -39.88 0.47 3.85
N PRO A 26 -40.28 1.18 4.92
CA PRO A 26 -40.69 2.56 4.80
C PRO A 26 -39.53 3.38 4.24
N ALA A 27 -39.81 4.13 3.17
CA ALA A 27 -38.91 5.11 2.61
C ALA A 27 -38.46 6.06 3.74
N GLY A 28 -37.15 6.09 4.01
CA GLY A 28 -36.56 6.94 5.02
C GLY A 28 -37.01 8.39 4.84
N GLY A 29 -37.44 9.02 5.94
CA GLY A 29 -37.92 10.40 5.95
C GLY A 29 -36.89 11.39 5.36
N PRO A 30 -37.32 12.57 4.92
CA PRO A 30 -36.56 13.49 4.07
C PRO A 30 -35.35 14.17 4.73
N ASN A 31 -34.89 13.69 5.90
CA ASN A 31 -33.81 14.30 6.68
C ASN A 31 -32.74 13.32 7.19
N GLN A 32 -32.65 12.10 6.64
CA GLN A 32 -31.47 11.27 6.90
C GLN A 32 -30.32 11.71 5.97
N PRO A 33 -29.16 12.14 6.50
CA PRO A 33 -27.99 12.41 5.66
C PRO A 33 -27.66 11.13 4.90
N LYS A 34 -27.56 11.23 3.56
CA LYS A 34 -27.10 10.12 2.71
C LYS A 34 -25.79 9.60 3.29
N ARG A 35 -25.79 8.38 3.86
CA ARG A 35 -24.57 7.73 4.36
C ARG A 35 -23.54 7.73 3.23
N SER A 36 -22.42 8.42 3.44
CA SER A 36 -21.33 8.45 2.47
C SER A 36 -20.81 7.02 2.26
N ARG A 37 -20.43 6.69 1.02
CA ARG A 37 -19.79 5.41 0.75
C ARG A 37 -18.46 5.34 1.54
N PRO A 38 -18.17 4.22 2.22
CA PRO A 38 -16.96 4.12 3.03
C PRO A 38 -15.71 4.26 2.16
N SER A 39 -14.70 4.93 2.70
CA SER A 39 -13.40 5.10 2.02
C SER A 39 -12.67 3.76 1.88
N ALA A 40 -11.68 3.66 0.99
CA ALA A 40 -10.87 2.44 0.87
C ALA A 40 -10.19 2.06 2.21
N ASN A 41 -9.67 3.06 2.93
CA ASN A 41 -9.10 2.92 4.27
C ASN A 41 -10.12 2.35 5.27
N GLU A 42 -11.36 2.85 5.24
CA GLU A 42 -12.43 2.39 6.13
C GLU A 42 -12.92 0.97 5.80
N LYS A 43 -12.97 0.61 4.52
CA LYS A 43 -13.29 -0.76 4.09
C LYS A 43 -12.28 -1.76 4.61
N VAL A 44 -10.97 -1.49 4.45
CA VAL A 44 -9.91 -2.37 4.97
C VAL A 44 -10.01 -2.52 6.49
N TYR A 45 -10.28 -1.42 7.21
CA TYR A 45 -10.50 -1.46 8.65
C TYR A 45 -11.68 -2.36 9.05
N GLN A 46 -12.84 -2.18 8.40
CA GLN A 46 -14.05 -2.96 8.68
C GLN A 46 -13.85 -4.45 8.35
N GLU A 47 -13.22 -4.76 7.22
CA GLU A 47 -12.89 -6.13 6.81
C GLU A 47 -11.96 -6.81 7.82
N LEU A 48 -10.88 -6.13 8.23
CA LEU A 48 -9.93 -6.66 9.21
C LEU A 48 -10.60 -6.86 10.58
N ARG A 49 -11.40 -5.89 11.04
CA ARG A 49 -12.18 -6.02 12.27
C ARG A 49 -13.12 -7.23 12.26
N SER A 50 -13.83 -7.42 11.14
CA SER A 50 -14.76 -8.54 10.97
C SER A 50 -14.02 -9.89 10.99
N LYS A 51 -12.88 -10.00 10.29
CA LYS A 51 -12.03 -11.20 10.31
C LYS A 51 -11.48 -11.51 11.70
N SER A 52 -11.01 -10.50 12.43
CA SER A 52 -10.52 -10.65 13.81
C SER A 52 -11.61 -11.12 14.76
N ALA A 53 -12.83 -10.59 14.63
CA ALA A 53 -13.98 -11.03 15.43
C ALA A 53 -14.35 -12.50 15.14
N LEU A 54 -14.42 -12.90 13.87
CA LEU A 54 -14.71 -14.28 13.45
C LEU A 54 -13.67 -15.28 13.95
N ARG A 55 -12.39 -14.91 13.96
CA ARG A 55 -11.31 -15.74 14.53
C ARG A 55 -11.48 -15.93 16.03
N ARG A 56 -11.78 -14.87 16.79
CA ARG A 56 -12.02 -14.96 18.24
C ARG A 56 -13.22 -15.85 18.57
N SER A 57 -14.34 -15.68 17.86
CA SER A 57 -15.53 -16.53 18.07
C SER A 57 -15.28 -18.00 17.70
N SER A 58 -14.40 -18.26 16.73
CA SER A 58 -14.01 -19.64 16.38
C SER A 58 -13.13 -20.30 17.44
N MET A 59 -12.35 -19.52 18.19
CA MET A 59 -11.46 -20.00 19.27
C MET A 59 -12.20 -20.18 20.61
N ASP A 60 -13.21 -19.35 20.89
CA ASP A 60 -14.04 -19.45 22.09
C ASP A 60 -15.54 -19.28 21.76
N PRO A 61 -16.25 -20.39 21.47
CA PRO A 61 -17.66 -20.37 21.08
C PRO A 61 -18.61 -19.87 22.18
N ASN A 62 -18.17 -19.90 23.44
CA ASN A 62 -18.97 -19.48 24.60
C ASN A 62 -18.76 -18.01 24.97
N ASN A 63 -17.82 -17.33 24.29
CA ASN A 63 -17.61 -15.91 24.49
C ASN A 63 -18.74 -15.10 23.81
N ASN A 64 -19.81 -14.87 24.57
CA ASN A 64 -20.99 -14.10 24.18
C ASN A 64 -20.74 -12.58 24.13
N SER A 65 -19.50 -12.12 24.01
CA SER A 65 -19.16 -10.71 23.82
C SER A 65 -19.54 -10.23 22.41
N GLN A 66 -20.83 -10.28 22.06
CA GLN A 66 -21.38 -9.37 21.08
C GLN A 66 -21.10 -7.96 21.63
N THR A 67 -20.33 -7.14 20.90
CA THR A 67 -20.01 -5.73 21.19
C THR A 67 -18.85 -5.36 22.15
N GLN A 68 -17.84 -6.22 22.39
CA GLN A 68 -16.52 -5.63 22.65
C GLN A 68 -15.95 -5.17 21.31
N GLU A 69 -15.67 -3.87 21.18
CA GLU A 69 -14.97 -3.35 20.01
C GLU A 69 -13.67 -4.13 19.84
N ALA A 70 -13.63 -5.07 18.89
CA ALA A 70 -12.38 -5.72 18.53
C ALA A 70 -11.46 -4.62 17.99
N ASP A 71 -10.62 -4.09 18.88
CA ASP A 71 -9.63 -3.09 18.53
C ASP A 71 -8.68 -3.75 17.54
N VAL A 72 -8.54 -3.12 16.39
CA VAL A 72 -7.67 -3.62 15.33
C VAL A 72 -6.29 -3.06 15.62
N THR A 73 -5.31 -3.94 15.78
CA THR A 73 -3.92 -3.52 16.00
C THR A 73 -3.48 -2.60 14.86
N ARG A 74 -3.16 -1.36 15.19
CA ARG A 74 -2.64 -0.40 14.21
C ARG A 74 -1.20 -0.75 13.90
N PHE A 75 -0.82 -0.59 12.64
CA PHE A 75 0.57 -0.70 12.24
C PHE A 75 1.40 0.41 12.91
N ASP A 76 2.51 0.01 13.53
CA ASP A 76 3.48 0.93 14.12
C ASP A 76 4.89 0.54 13.65
N VAL A 77 5.63 1.53 13.16
CA VAL A 77 7.04 1.38 12.75
C VAL A 77 7.89 0.90 13.93
N HIS A 78 7.56 1.29 15.16
CA HIS A 78 8.30 0.93 16.36
C HIS A 78 7.65 -0.19 17.19
N ASP A 79 6.77 -0.98 16.58
CA ASP A 79 6.16 -2.15 17.21
C ASP A 79 7.25 -3.12 17.75
N PRO A 80 7.27 -3.39 19.07
CA PRO A 80 8.28 -4.23 19.71
C PRO A 80 8.22 -5.71 19.30
N ALA A 81 7.16 -6.16 18.62
CA ALA A 81 7.08 -7.50 18.05
C ALA A 81 8.01 -7.70 16.84
N TYR A 82 8.56 -6.62 16.28
CA TYR A 82 9.46 -6.65 15.12
C TYR A 82 10.85 -6.15 15.50
N ARG A 83 11.82 -6.37 14.60
CA ARG A 83 13.16 -5.81 14.73
C ARG A 83 13.07 -4.28 14.87
N PRO A 84 13.82 -3.65 15.79
CA PRO A 84 13.83 -2.19 15.95
C PRO A 84 14.19 -1.50 14.64
N GLN A 85 13.46 -0.41 14.34
CA GLN A 85 13.63 0.38 13.13
C GLN A 85 14.28 1.74 13.45
N SER A 86 15.43 2.03 12.83
CA SER A 86 16.03 3.35 12.82
C SER A 86 15.60 4.11 11.58
N VAL A 87 14.99 5.29 11.77
CA VAL A 87 14.51 6.15 10.68
C VAL A 87 15.38 7.39 10.59
N TYR A 88 16.03 7.56 9.45
CA TYR A 88 16.88 8.71 9.14
C TYR A 88 16.21 9.59 8.08
N VAL A 89 16.46 10.90 8.17
CA VAL A 89 16.02 11.88 7.17
C VAL A 89 17.26 12.56 6.60
N PHE A 90 17.31 12.68 5.28
CA PHE A 90 18.35 13.42 4.55
C PHE A 90 17.69 14.51 3.69
N PRO A 91 18.27 15.71 3.56
CA PRO A 91 19.43 16.25 4.29
C PRO A 91 19.24 16.30 5.82
N PHE A 92 20.34 16.32 6.57
CA PHE A 92 20.30 16.49 8.03
C PHE A 92 21.09 17.72 8.46
N GLY A 93 20.42 18.66 9.14
CA GLY A 93 21.01 19.95 9.45
C GLY A 93 21.40 20.70 8.17
N GLU A 94 22.66 21.12 8.08
CA GLU A 94 23.21 21.78 6.89
C GLU A 94 23.86 20.80 5.91
N ASP A 95 24.04 19.54 6.29
CA ASP A 95 24.70 18.54 5.45
C ASP A 95 23.75 18.00 4.37
N SER A 96 24.06 18.35 3.13
CA SER A 96 23.41 17.88 1.90
C SER A 96 24.41 17.36 0.86
N SER A 97 25.56 16.87 1.35
CA SER A 97 26.67 16.37 0.53
C SER A 97 26.36 15.03 -0.16
N ASP A 98 27.01 14.79 -1.31
CA ASP A 98 26.91 13.50 -2.02
C ASP A 98 27.59 12.38 -1.20
N GLU A 99 28.63 12.70 -0.45
CA GLU A 99 29.39 11.78 0.40
C GLU A 99 28.51 11.21 1.52
N THR A 100 27.84 12.07 2.29
CA THR A 100 26.92 11.64 3.35
C THR A 100 25.74 10.88 2.76
N LEU A 101 25.15 11.36 1.68
CA LEU A 101 24.03 10.68 1.02
C LEU A 101 24.42 9.27 0.57
N ARG A 102 25.60 9.11 -0.05
CA ARG A 102 26.13 7.81 -0.46
C ARG A 102 26.28 6.88 0.74
N ALA A 103 26.92 7.35 1.82
CA ALA A 103 27.11 6.55 3.03
C ALA A 103 25.78 6.07 3.65
N MET A 104 24.77 6.95 3.68
CA MET A 104 23.43 6.61 4.19
C MET A 104 22.73 5.58 3.29
N ILE A 105 22.76 5.74 1.97
CA ILE A 105 22.20 4.76 1.02
C ILE A 105 22.89 3.42 1.19
N GLU A 106 24.22 3.39 1.22
CA GLU A 106 24.99 2.15 1.41
C GLU A 106 24.67 1.45 2.74
N SER A 107 24.38 2.21 3.80
CA SER A 107 23.94 1.65 5.08
C SER A 107 22.64 0.87 4.93
N VAL A 108 21.66 1.44 4.23
CA VAL A 108 20.39 0.78 3.90
C VAL A 108 20.63 -0.46 3.02
N LEU A 109 21.51 -0.38 2.01
CA LEU A 109 21.81 -1.50 1.13
C LEU A 109 22.48 -2.68 1.86
N ARG A 110 23.37 -2.40 2.82
CA ARG A 110 23.99 -3.43 3.67
C ARG A 110 22.97 -4.13 4.58
N ASP A 111 21.96 -3.39 5.05
CA ASP A 111 20.87 -3.89 5.87
C ASP A 111 19.71 -4.51 5.04
N GLY A 112 19.73 -4.36 3.72
CA GLY A 112 18.79 -4.98 2.78
C GLY A 112 18.89 -6.51 2.72
N ILE A 113 17.89 -7.14 2.10
CA ILE A 113 17.85 -8.60 1.92
C ILE A 113 18.81 -8.99 0.80
N MET A 114 19.60 -10.04 1.01
CA MET A 114 20.48 -10.60 -0.02
C MET A 114 19.76 -11.75 -0.75
N ILE A 115 19.58 -11.62 -2.07
CA ILE A 115 19.10 -12.70 -2.92
C ILE A 115 20.32 -13.42 -3.52
N THR A 116 20.58 -14.62 -3.01
CA THR A 116 21.76 -15.44 -3.38
C THR A 116 21.49 -16.47 -4.48
N ALA A 117 20.25 -16.53 -4.98
CA ALA A 117 19.83 -17.47 -6.03
C ALA A 117 20.41 -17.16 -7.43
N CYS A 118 21.09 -16.02 -7.59
CA CYS A 118 21.75 -15.59 -8.82
C CYS A 118 23.19 -15.12 -8.54
N ARG A 119 24.02 -15.02 -9.59
CA ARG A 119 25.39 -14.52 -9.51
C ARG A 119 25.63 -13.41 -10.56
N PRO A 120 26.11 -12.22 -10.15
CA PRO A 120 26.35 -11.80 -8.76
C PRO A 120 25.03 -11.73 -7.95
N PRO A 121 25.09 -11.83 -6.61
CA PRO A 121 23.89 -11.76 -5.78
C PRO A 121 23.27 -10.36 -5.85
N LEU A 122 21.96 -10.28 -5.62
CA LEU A 122 21.22 -9.03 -5.64
C LEU A 122 20.93 -8.54 -4.23
N ARG A 123 20.92 -7.21 -4.05
CA ARG A 123 20.40 -6.56 -2.85
C ARG A 123 18.95 -6.19 -3.08
N LEU A 124 18.12 -6.35 -2.06
CA LEU A 124 16.70 -5.99 -2.13
C LEU A 124 16.35 -5.05 -0.97
N VAL A 125 15.73 -3.93 -1.32
CA VAL A 125 15.25 -2.91 -0.38
C VAL A 125 13.84 -2.47 -0.76
N SER A 126 12.99 -2.16 0.23
CA SER A 126 11.70 -1.55 -0.08
C SER A 126 11.89 -0.08 -0.45
N PHE A 127 11.04 0.40 -1.34
CA PHE A 127 11.14 1.69 -2.00
C PHE A 127 9.75 2.30 -2.16
N ASP A 128 9.65 3.60 -1.94
CA ASP A 128 8.48 4.41 -2.25
C ASP A 128 8.90 5.83 -2.61
N MET A 129 7.94 6.63 -3.11
CA MET A 129 8.14 8.01 -3.52
C MET A 129 6.96 8.90 -3.17
N GLU A 130 7.24 10.16 -2.84
CA GLU A 130 6.19 11.17 -2.62
C GLU A 130 6.38 12.40 -3.49
N TRP A 131 5.27 13.02 -3.87
CA TRP A 131 5.25 14.27 -4.62
C TRP A 131 4.08 15.15 -4.21
N THR A 132 4.31 16.47 -4.20
CA THR A 132 3.24 17.44 -3.98
C THR A 132 2.33 17.52 -5.21
N THR A 133 1.02 17.68 -5.01
CA THR A 133 0.09 18.00 -6.09
C THR A 133 -0.15 19.50 -6.15
N ASP A 134 0.05 20.10 -7.32
CA ASP A 134 -0.40 21.47 -7.55
C ASP A 134 -1.93 21.46 -7.72
N HIS A 135 -2.63 21.88 -6.66
CA HIS A 135 -4.09 21.93 -6.65
C HIS A 135 -4.68 22.93 -7.66
N ARG A 136 -3.93 23.98 -8.06
CA ARG A 136 -4.37 24.96 -9.06
C ARG A 136 -4.23 24.40 -10.46
N ALA A 137 -3.08 23.79 -10.77
CA ALA A 137 -2.81 23.19 -12.07
C ALA A 137 -3.43 21.80 -12.24
N ARG A 138 -3.94 21.19 -11.14
CA ARG A 138 -4.40 19.79 -11.06
C ARG A 138 -3.36 18.80 -11.61
N LYS A 139 -2.09 19.07 -11.36
CA LYS A 139 -0.96 18.27 -11.86
C LYS A 139 -0.04 17.86 -10.71
N PRO A 140 0.49 16.64 -10.73
CA PRO A 140 1.56 16.26 -9.82
C PRO A 140 2.82 17.06 -10.15
N ARG A 141 3.54 17.51 -9.12
CA ARG A 141 4.87 18.10 -9.25
C ARG A 141 5.92 16.99 -9.40
N PRO A 142 7.16 17.33 -9.78
CA PRO A 142 8.26 16.38 -9.75
C PRO A 142 8.38 15.72 -8.37
N THR A 143 8.94 14.52 -8.32
CA THR A 143 9.15 13.78 -7.08
C THR A 143 9.86 14.65 -6.06
N SER A 144 9.27 14.75 -4.87
CA SER A 144 9.76 15.58 -3.78
C SER A 144 10.62 14.79 -2.80
N LEU A 145 10.33 13.50 -2.65
CA LEU A 145 10.93 12.65 -1.63
C LEU A 145 11.01 11.20 -2.10
N ILE A 146 12.09 10.52 -1.72
CA ILE A 146 12.30 9.07 -1.92
C ILE A 146 12.45 8.41 -0.56
N GLN A 147 11.82 7.26 -0.37
CA GLN A 147 11.98 6.41 0.80
C GLN A 147 12.67 5.12 0.40
N ILE A 148 13.65 4.69 1.20
CA ILE A 148 14.25 3.35 1.08
C ILE A 148 14.35 2.70 2.44
N CYS A 149 14.17 1.38 2.50
CA CYS A 149 14.23 0.65 3.76
C CYS A 149 14.86 -0.73 3.58
N GLY A 150 15.82 -1.02 4.47
CA GLY A 150 16.36 -2.35 4.73
C GLY A 150 15.53 -3.06 5.81
N GLN A 151 16.11 -4.04 6.48
CA GLN A 151 15.43 -4.80 7.54
C GLN A 151 15.30 -4.06 8.89
N SER A 152 16.12 -3.04 9.13
CA SER A 152 16.18 -2.25 10.37
C SER A 152 16.55 -0.78 10.17
N ILE A 153 16.98 -0.38 8.97
CA ILE A 153 17.34 0.99 8.63
C ILE A 153 16.40 1.53 7.55
N THR A 154 15.75 2.65 7.83
CA THR A 154 14.95 3.43 6.87
C THR A 154 15.62 4.76 6.62
N LEU A 155 15.66 5.17 5.36
CA LEU A 155 16.12 6.48 4.94
C LEU A 155 15.02 7.18 4.15
N ILE A 156 14.68 8.39 4.59
CA ILE A 156 13.78 9.32 3.92
C ILE A 156 14.63 10.43 3.32
N ILE A 157 14.55 10.62 2.01
CA ILE A 157 15.41 11.52 1.24
C ILE A 157 14.55 12.64 0.65
N GLN A 158 14.60 13.82 1.25
CA GLN A 158 13.92 15.03 0.79
C GLN A 158 14.67 15.67 -0.38
N LEU A 159 14.40 15.21 -1.61
CA LEU A 159 15.09 15.64 -2.82
C LEU A 159 15.10 17.17 -3.01
N VAL A 160 13.98 17.83 -2.71
CA VAL A 160 13.83 19.28 -2.92
C VAL A 160 14.70 20.15 -2.00
N HIS A 161 15.21 19.57 -0.92
CA HIS A 161 16.01 20.30 0.08
C HIS A 161 17.50 20.01 -0.05
N ILE A 162 17.90 19.14 -0.98
CA ILE A 162 19.30 18.91 -1.30
C ILE A 162 19.82 20.16 -2.02
N GLN A 163 20.70 20.92 -1.37
CA GLN A 163 21.16 22.21 -1.88
C GLN A 163 21.92 22.03 -3.19
N ARG A 164 21.45 22.66 -4.27
CA ARG A 164 22.09 22.67 -5.59
C ARG A 164 21.94 24.05 -6.23
N PRO A 165 22.79 24.43 -7.20
CA PRO A 165 22.60 25.65 -7.98
C PRO A 165 21.19 25.69 -8.60
N LYS A 166 20.51 26.85 -8.56
CA LYS A 166 19.08 26.99 -8.95
C LYS A 166 18.75 26.49 -10.37
N TRP A 167 19.74 26.39 -11.26
CA TRP A 167 19.61 25.86 -12.62
C TRP A 167 19.51 24.31 -12.67
N HIS A 168 19.50 23.61 -11.52
CA HIS A 168 19.58 22.14 -11.40
C HIS A 168 18.34 21.51 -10.73
N LEU A 169 17.17 22.13 -10.79
CA LEU A 169 15.93 21.59 -10.18
C LEU A 169 15.53 20.19 -10.69
N HIS A 170 16.03 19.76 -11.85
CA HIS A 170 15.80 18.44 -12.44
C HIS A 170 17.04 17.54 -12.45
N VAL A 171 18.08 17.90 -11.69
CA VAL A 171 19.32 17.11 -11.60
C VAL A 171 19.35 16.39 -10.24
N LEU A 172 19.30 15.07 -10.27
CA LEU A 172 19.43 14.25 -9.07
C LEU A 172 20.91 14.10 -8.68
N PRO A 173 21.22 14.06 -7.37
CA PRO A 173 22.55 13.72 -6.88
C PRO A 173 23.09 12.42 -7.47
N THR A 174 24.40 12.33 -7.67
CA THR A 174 25.05 11.13 -8.24
C THR A 174 24.68 9.86 -7.45
N PRO A 175 24.69 9.84 -6.10
CA PRO A 175 24.34 8.65 -5.34
C PRO A 175 22.90 8.16 -5.58
N ILE A 176 21.94 9.07 -5.81
CA ILE A 176 20.54 8.72 -6.09
C ILE A 176 20.41 8.17 -7.50
N ALA A 177 21.03 8.83 -8.48
CA ALA A 177 21.01 8.42 -9.88
C ALA A 177 21.65 7.03 -10.08
N GLU A 178 22.73 6.73 -9.37
CA GLU A 178 23.37 5.41 -9.35
C GLU A 178 22.45 4.38 -8.69
N PHE A 179 21.95 4.65 -7.48
CA PHE A 179 21.03 3.75 -6.77
C PHE A 179 19.79 3.36 -7.60
N LEU A 180 19.16 4.35 -8.25
CA LEU A 180 17.96 4.12 -9.07
C LEU A 180 18.25 3.26 -10.30
N ARG A 181 19.42 3.43 -10.94
CA ARG A 181 19.79 2.69 -12.17
C ARG A 181 20.50 1.36 -11.91
N ASP A 182 21.03 1.13 -10.71
CA ASP A 182 21.80 -0.06 -10.38
C ASP A 182 20.99 -1.35 -10.64
N PRO A 183 21.44 -2.25 -11.55
CA PRO A 183 20.75 -3.49 -11.85
C PRO A 183 20.92 -4.57 -10.76
N PHE A 184 21.86 -4.38 -9.81
CA PHE A 184 22.12 -5.29 -8.70
C PHE A 184 21.41 -4.90 -7.41
N VAL A 185 20.77 -3.73 -7.39
CA VAL A 185 19.90 -3.27 -6.31
C VAL A 185 18.45 -3.31 -6.77
N VAL A 186 17.71 -4.26 -6.23
CA VAL A 186 16.29 -4.47 -6.47
C VAL A 186 15.48 -3.59 -5.53
N LYS A 187 14.61 -2.77 -6.11
CA LYS A 187 13.68 -1.89 -5.39
C LYS A 187 12.31 -2.53 -5.41
N PHE A 188 11.60 -2.59 -4.28
CA PHE A 188 10.24 -3.16 -4.29
C PHE A 188 9.24 -2.36 -3.48
N GLY A 189 7.98 -2.47 -3.89
CA GLY A 189 6.87 -1.78 -3.26
C GLY A 189 5.54 -2.31 -3.78
N VAL A 190 4.44 -1.69 -3.36
CA VAL A 190 3.11 -1.93 -3.92
C VAL A 190 2.78 -0.77 -4.86
N GLY A 191 2.61 -1.06 -6.15
CA GLY A 191 2.38 -0.03 -7.16
C GLY A 191 3.66 0.62 -7.70
N ILE A 192 4.83 0.02 -7.47
CA ILE A 192 6.15 0.56 -7.84
C ILE A 192 6.32 0.78 -9.35
N SER A 193 5.53 0.07 -10.17
CA SER A 193 5.49 0.36 -11.62
C SER A 193 4.99 1.79 -11.91
N GLY A 194 4.05 2.29 -11.09
CA GLY A 194 3.58 3.67 -11.16
C GLY A 194 4.66 4.68 -10.77
N ASP A 195 5.55 4.32 -9.84
CA ASP A 195 6.71 5.13 -9.45
C ASP A 195 7.76 5.18 -10.56
N ALA A 196 8.01 4.05 -11.23
CA ALA A 196 8.86 4.00 -12.41
C ALA A 196 8.33 4.93 -13.52
N ASP A 197 7.03 4.87 -13.80
CA ASP A 197 6.36 5.75 -14.77
C ASP A 197 6.42 7.22 -14.34
N LYS A 198 6.32 7.50 -13.03
CA LYS A 198 6.44 8.84 -12.48
C LYS A 198 7.85 9.39 -12.68
N LEU A 199 8.90 8.63 -12.36
CA LEU A 199 10.29 9.02 -12.61
C LEU A 199 10.57 9.31 -14.09
N ALA A 200 10.06 8.46 -14.99
CA ALA A 200 10.19 8.68 -16.43
C ALA A 200 9.54 10.01 -16.89
N ARG A 201 8.38 10.38 -16.30
CA ARG A 201 7.70 11.65 -16.58
C ARG A 201 8.37 12.87 -15.96
N ASP A 202 9.04 12.69 -14.81
CA ASP A 202 9.76 13.78 -14.13
C ASP A 202 11.01 14.23 -14.89
N ARG A 203 11.53 13.38 -15.80
CA ARG A 203 12.68 13.67 -16.68
C ARG A 203 13.91 14.15 -15.92
N PHE A 204 14.16 13.56 -14.75
CA PHE A 204 15.37 13.81 -14.00
C PHE A 204 16.61 13.37 -14.79
N THR A 205 17.70 14.14 -14.66
CA THR A 205 19.03 13.75 -15.13
C THR A 205 20.00 13.60 -13.96
N ASP A 206 21.11 12.92 -14.18
CA ASP A 206 22.27 13.00 -13.28
C ASP A 206 23.15 14.22 -13.64
N PRO A 207 24.23 14.50 -12.89
CA PRO A 207 25.11 15.64 -13.18
C PRO A 207 25.83 15.57 -14.54
N THR A 208 25.84 14.41 -15.20
CA THR A 208 26.39 14.24 -16.56
C THR A 208 25.36 14.56 -17.65
N GLY A 209 24.10 14.81 -17.28
CA GLY A 209 22.98 15.00 -18.20
C GLY A 209 22.32 13.69 -18.66
N SER A 210 22.73 12.55 -18.10
CA SER A 210 22.14 11.26 -18.44
C SER A 210 20.78 11.10 -17.74
N LYS A 211 19.79 10.54 -18.44
CA LYS A 211 18.46 10.27 -17.87
C LYS A 211 18.55 9.35 -16.65
N VAL A 212 17.76 9.65 -15.63
CA VAL A 212 17.57 8.78 -14.45
C VAL A 212 16.21 8.10 -14.56
N TYR A 213 16.18 6.80 -14.24
CA TYR A 213 14.99 5.95 -14.28
C TYR A 213 15.10 4.86 -13.21
N LEU A 214 13.98 4.27 -12.84
CA LEU A 214 13.94 3.14 -11.90
C LEU A 214 14.26 1.84 -12.64
N ASN A 215 15.46 1.29 -12.41
CA ASN A 215 15.86 -0.02 -12.88
C ASN A 215 15.72 -1.08 -11.78
N ALA A 216 15.72 -2.37 -12.17
CA ALA A 216 15.66 -3.52 -11.26
C ALA A 216 14.62 -3.33 -10.15
N PHE A 217 13.34 -3.44 -10.48
CA PHE A 217 12.27 -3.28 -9.51
C PHE A 217 11.30 -4.45 -9.51
N LEU A 218 10.62 -4.63 -8.39
CA LEU A 218 9.77 -5.78 -8.09
C LEU A 218 8.45 -5.30 -7.52
N GLU A 219 7.36 -5.77 -8.12
CA GLU A 219 6.02 -5.51 -7.63
C GLU A 219 5.68 -6.54 -6.54
N LEU A 220 5.42 -6.09 -5.31
CA LEU A 220 5.19 -6.98 -4.16
C LEU A 220 3.98 -7.89 -4.38
N LEU A 221 3.01 -7.42 -5.16
CA LEU A 221 1.88 -8.22 -5.59
C LEU A 221 2.27 -9.46 -6.39
N ASP A 222 3.23 -9.33 -7.30
CA ASP A 222 3.64 -10.45 -8.14
C ASP A 222 4.30 -11.53 -7.27
N VAL A 223 5.07 -11.13 -6.24
CA VAL A 223 5.63 -12.05 -5.24
C VAL A 223 4.53 -12.73 -4.41
N ALA A 224 3.57 -11.97 -3.90
CA ALA A 224 2.47 -12.53 -3.12
C ALA A 224 1.65 -13.55 -3.92
N LYS A 225 1.33 -13.27 -5.19
CA LYS A 225 0.60 -14.20 -6.06
C LYS A 225 1.35 -15.51 -6.33
N LEU A 226 2.68 -15.47 -6.30
CA LEU A 226 3.52 -16.65 -6.53
C LEU A 226 3.66 -17.52 -5.28
N ILE A 227 3.78 -16.89 -4.11
CA ILE A 227 4.00 -17.58 -2.83
C ILE A 227 2.68 -18.01 -2.19
N ASP A 228 1.65 -17.18 -2.27
CA ASP A 228 0.35 -17.39 -1.64
C ASP A 228 -0.76 -17.44 -2.70
N PRO A 229 -1.16 -18.65 -3.16
CA PRO A 229 -2.21 -18.80 -4.17
C PRO A 229 -3.55 -18.17 -3.76
N THR A 230 -3.81 -18.08 -2.45
CA THR A 230 -5.05 -17.50 -1.90
C THR A 230 -4.99 -15.97 -1.78
N ALA A 231 -3.85 -15.35 -2.08
CA ALA A 231 -3.71 -13.89 -2.08
C ALA A 231 -4.70 -13.19 -3.01
N ARG A 232 -5.12 -13.87 -4.10
CA ARG A 232 -6.09 -13.34 -5.07
C ARG A 232 -7.52 -13.25 -4.53
N GLU A 233 -7.86 -14.02 -3.51
CA GLU A 233 -9.20 -14.03 -2.91
C GLU A 233 -9.41 -12.80 -2.02
N ASP A 234 -8.36 -12.40 -1.29
CA ASP A 234 -8.40 -11.29 -0.34
C ASP A 234 -7.88 -9.97 -0.89
N ILE A 235 -7.10 -10.01 -1.97
CA ILE A 235 -6.57 -8.83 -2.61
C ILE A 235 -6.99 -8.89 -4.09
N PRO A 236 -8.09 -8.19 -4.45
CA PRO A 236 -8.62 -8.20 -5.81
C PRO A 236 -7.71 -7.50 -6.80
N ALA A 237 -7.75 -7.97 -8.05
CA ALA A 237 -6.96 -7.51 -9.20
C ALA A 237 -6.85 -5.97 -9.33
N ASP A 238 -7.95 -5.32 -9.01
CA ASP A 238 -8.32 -3.94 -9.27
C ASP A 238 -8.22 -3.03 -8.05
N ASN A 239 -7.83 -3.55 -6.88
CA ASN A 239 -7.79 -2.79 -5.63
C ASN A 239 -6.68 -3.25 -4.67
N PHE A 240 -5.49 -3.57 -5.20
CA PHE A 240 -4.30 -3.88 -4.40
C PHE A 240 -3.71 -2.61 -3.82
N SER A 241 -3.86 -2.42 -2.52
CA SER A 241 -3.17 -1.37 -1.77
C SER A 241 -2.27 -2.00 -0.72
N LEU A 242 -1.19 -1.31 -0.37
CA LEU A 242 -0.30 -1.71 0.72
C LEU A 242 -1.07 -2.02 2.01
N GLN A 243 -2.14 -1.28 2.29
CA GLN A 243 -3.01 -1.52 3.44
C GLN A 243 -3.62 -2.93 3.46
N ARG A 244 -4.00 -3.48 2.30
CA ARG A 244 -4.53 -4.85 2.21
C ARG A 244 -3.43 -5.88 2.46
N PHE A 245 -2.20 -5.63 2.04
CA PHE A 245 -1.06 -6.50 2.35
C PHE A 245 -0.75 -6.49 3.85
N VAL A 246 -0.69 -5.31 4.47
CA VAL A 246 -0.49 -5.19 5.92
C VAL A 246 -1.63 -5.89 6.68
N ALA A 247 -2.88 -5.68 6.30
CA ALA A 247 -4.02 -6.33 6.92
C ALA A 247 -3.99 -7.86 6.78
N ARG A 248 -3.58 -8.38 5.62
CA ARG A 248 -3.55 -9.82 5.36
C ARG A 248 -2.36 -10.52 6.03
N TYR A 249 -1.16 -10.00 5.86
CA TYR A 249 0.07 -10.69 6.24
C TYR A 249 0.56 -10.33 7.64
N LEU A 250 0.31 -9.10 8.08
CA LEU A 250 0.71 -8.61 9.41
C LEU A 250 -0.46 -8.55 10.39
N GLU A 251 -1.69 -8.75 9.93
CA GLU A 251 -2.92 -8.65 10.74
C GLU A 251 -3.06 -7.28 11.43
N GLN A 252 -2.49 -6.25 10.79
CA GLN A 252 -2.44 -4.88 11.29
C GLN A 252 -3.17 -3.92 10.35
N PHE A 253 -3.66 -2.82 10.89
CA PHE A 253 -4.24 -1.74 10.12
C PHE A 253 -3.21 -0.65 9.86
N LEU A 254 -2.81 -0.47 8.59
CA LEU A 254 -2.00 0.68 8.17
C LEU A 254 -2.91 1.88 7.87
N PRO A 255 -2.96 2.92 8.72
CA PRO A 255 -3.82 4.07 8.48
C PRO A 255 -3.27 4.93 7.35
N LYS A 256 -4.06 5.14 6.30
CA LYS A 256 -3.77 6.12 5.25
C LYS A 256 -4.86 7.18 5.20
N THR A 257 -4.54 8.41 5.61
CA THR A 257 -5.45 9.55 5.48
C THR A 257 -5.18 10.28 4.17
N LYS A 258 -6.25 10.72 3.47
CA LYS A 258 -6.06 11.50 2.24
C LYS A 258 -5.26 12.78 2.48
N SER A 259 -5.40 13.38 3.67
CA SER A 259 -4.71 14.62 4.03
C SER A 259 -3.18 14.47 4.06
N VAL A 260 -2.64 13.34 4.53
CA VAL A 260 -1.18 13.11 4.51
C VAL A 260 -0.70 12.73 3.11
N VAL A 261 -1.45 11.87 2.40
CA VAL A 261 -1.12 11.44 1.03
C VAL A 261 -1.00 12.64 0.09
N THR A 262 -1.92 13.60 0.19
CA THR A 262 -1.90 14.82 -0.64
C THR A 262 -1.29 16.03 0.10
N SER A 263 -0.46 15.80 1.12
CA SER A 263 0.17 16.88 1.88
C SER A 263 1.25 17.60 1.06
N ASN A 264 1.78 18.69 1.61
CA ASN A 264 2.93 19.37 1.01
C ASN A 264 4.23 18.62 1.36
N TRP A 265 4.66 17.74 0.45
CA TRP A 265 5.91 16.99 0.53
C TRP A 265 7.15 17.84 0.21
N GLU A 266 6.96 19.09 -0.21
CA GLU A 266 8.05 20.05 -0.42
C GLU A 266 8.29 20.95 0.81
N SER A 267 7.59 20.70 1.93
CA SER A 267 7.80 21.43 3.19
C SER A 267 9.25 21.32 3.66
N SER A 268 9.84 22.43 4.14
CA SER A 268 11.22 22.46 4.68
C SER A 268 11.46 21.44 5.79
N TYR A 269 10.40 21.13 6.54
CA TYR A 269 10.40 20.11 7.57
C TYR A 269 9.18 19.23 7.40
N LEU A 270 9.37 17.91 7.42
CA LEU A 270 8.28 16.96 7.47
C LEU A 270 7.64 16.99 8.85
N SER A 271 6.32 17.07 8.89
CA SER A 271 5.56 16.90 10.13
C SER A 271 5.72 15.47 10.68
N PRO A 272 5.49 15.24 11.98
CA PRO A 272 5.49 13.89 12.55
C PRO A 272 4.58 12.92 11.78
N THR A 273 3.40 13.39 11.35
CA THR A 273 2.47 12.59 10.54
C THR A 273 3.05 12.20 9.18
N GLN A 274 3.74 13.11 8.49
CA GLN A 274 4.41 12.82 7.23
C GLN A 274 5.57 11.84 7.42
N LEU A 275 6.37 12.01 8.47
CA LEU A 275 7.47 11.10 8.80
C LEU A 275 6.96 9.69 9.09
N SER A 276 5.95 9.55 9.96
CA SER A 276 5.33 8.27 10.28
C SER A 276 4.71 7.62 9.05
N TYR A 277 4.06 8.39 8.17
CA TYR A 277 3.49 7.88 6.93
C TYR A 277 4.59 7.39 5.97
N ALA A 278 5.58 8.23 5.66
CA ALA A 278 6.64 7.92 4.70
C ALA A 278 7.48 6.73 5.16
N ALA A 279 7.85 6.67 6.45
CA ALA A 279 8.52 5.50 7.02
C ALA A 279 7.61 4.26 7.01
N GLY A 280 6.34 4.42 7.38
CA GLY A 280 5.36 3.34 7.45
C GLY A 280 5.17 2.62 6.12
N ASP A 281 5.17 3.34 5.00
CA ASP A 281 4.97 2.75 3.68
C ASP A 281 6.10 1.77 3.29
N VAL A 282 7.36 2.18 3.45
CA VAL A 282 8.49 1.29 3.13
C VAL A 282 8.75 0.22 4.21
N VAL A 283 8.56 0.53 5.49
CA VAL A 283 8.76 -0.45 6.59
C VAL A 283 7.70 -1.54 6.53
N SER A 284 6.44 -1.17 6.29
CA SER A 284 5.36 -2.15 6.19
C SER A 284 5.52 -3.06 4.96
N ALA A 285 5.95 -2.51 3.82
CA ALA A 285 6.30 -3.31 2.64
C ALA A 285 7.42 -4.31 2.95
N MET A 286 8.48 -3.89 3.65
CA MET A 286 9.57 -4.78 4.07
C MET A 286 9.08 -5.90 4.98
N ARG A 287 8.28 -5.58 6.01
CA ARG A 287 7.72 -6.58 6.93
C ARG A 287 6.81 -7.57 6.22
N VAL A 288 5.98 -7.11 5.30
CA VAL A 288 5.15 -7.99 4.46
C VAL A 288 6.02 -8.93 3.63
N TYR A 289 7.07 -8.42 3.00
CA TYR A 289 7.98 -9.25 2.20
C TYR A 289 8.65 -10.32 3.05
N LEU A 290 9.19 -9.95 4.22
CA LEU A 290 9.77 -10.91 5.17
C LEU A 290 8.74 -11.96 5.61
N LYS A 291 7.50 -11.56 5.87
CA LYS A 291 6.42 -12.50 6.22
C LYS A 291 6.13 -13.49 5.09
N LEU A 292 6.05 -13.02 3.85
CA LEU A 292 5.88 -13.87 2.66
C LEU A 292 7.03 -14.87 2.52
N TYR A 293 8.27 -14.43 2.75
CA TYR A 293 9.46 -15.30 2.69
C TYR A 293 9.44 -16.43 3.71
N MET A 294 8.76 -16.25 4.85
CA MET A 294 8.63 -17.27 5.89
C MET A 294 7.44 -18.23 5.65
N LEU A 295 6.65 -18.03 4.60
CA LEU A 295 5.52 -18.94 4.31
C LEU A 295 6.03 -20.29 3.80
N PRO A 296 5.40 -21.42 4.19
CA PRO A 296 5.83 -22.77 3.78
C PRO A 296 5.88 -23.00 2.26
N ALA A 297 5.08 -22.25 1.50
CA ALA A 297 5.03 -22.34 0.04
C ALA A 297 6.22 -21.64 -0.66
N HIS A 298 7.10 -20.95 0.08
CA HIS A 298 8.27 -20.31 -0.49
C HIS A 298 9.32 -21.36 -0.92
N HIS A 299 9.68 -21.35 -2.21
CA HIS A 299 10.67 -22.27 -2.76
C HIS A 299 12.11 -21.80 -2.44
N PRO A 300 13.05 -22.66 -2.00
CA PRO A 300 14.42 -22.25 -1.65
C PRO A 300 15.24 -21.63 -2.79
N ARG A 301 14.84 -21.89 -4.05
CA ARG A 301 15.40 -21.26 -5.26
C ARG A 301 14.48 -20.21 -5.87
N PHE A 302 13.53 -19.69 -5.09
CA PHE A 302 12.61 -18.67 -5.58
C PHE A 302 13.41 -17.46 -6.03
N MET A 303 13.25 -17.14 -7.31
CA MET A 303 13.72 -15.89 -7.87
C MET A 303 12.48 -15.03 -8.08
N PRO A 304 12.35 -13.90 -7.37
CA PRO A 304 11.19 -13.07 -7.57
C PRO A 304 11.18 -12.45 -8.97
N PRO A 305 10.00 -12.08 -9.50
CA PRO A 305 9.86 -11.49 -10.82
C PRO A 305 10.37 -10.05 -10.83
N ILE A 306 11.67 -9.89 -11.10
CA ILE A 306 12.33 -8.59 -11.23
C ILE A 306 12.11 -8.05 -12.64
N ARG A 307 11.69 -6.78 -12.71
CA ARG A 307 11.57 -6.01 -13.93
C ARG A 307 12.79 -5.11 -14.08
N TYR A 308 13.37 -5.11 -15.27
CA TYR A 308 14.48 -4.24 -15.62
C TYR A 308 14.00 -3.20 -16.62
N ALA A 309 14.43 -1.96 -16.44
CA ALA A 309 14.14 -0.91 -17.41
C ALA A 309 14.94 -1.20 -18.69
N ALA A 310 14.28 -1.13 -19.84
CA ALA A 310 14.93 -1.34 -21.12
C ALA A 310 15.84 -0.14 -21.44
N PRO A 311 17.16 -0.33 -21.66
CA PRO A 311 18.09 0.78 -21.89
C PRO A 311 17.82 1.60 -23.15
N HIS A 312 16.96 1.13 -24.06
CA HIS A 312 16.80 1.69 -25.42
C HIS A 312 15.36 2.11 -25.76
N THR A 313 14.42 2.01 -24.83
CA THR A 313 13.00 2.29 -25.09
C THR A 313 12.47 3.53 -24.34
N MET A 314 13.34 4.34 -23.71
CA MET A 314 12.93 5.53 -22.94
C MET A 314 13.80 6.77 -23.14
#